data_AF-A0AAV8XMQ7-F1
#
_entry.id   AF-A0AAV8XMQ7-F1
#
_cell.length_a   1.000
_cell.length_b   1.000
_cell.length_c   1.000
_cell.angle_alpha   90.00
_cell.angle_beta   90.00
_cell.angle_gamma   90.00
#
_symmetry.space_group_name_H-M   'P 1'
#
loop_
_entity.id
_entity.type
_entity.pdbx_description
1 polymer ?
#
loop_
_entity_poly.entity_id
_entity_poly.type
_entity_poly.pdbx_seq_one_letter_code
_entity_poly.pdbx_strand_id
1 'polypeptide(L)'
;MMHGFGDLRGVRVYLIISQNQKMVIKKQPLSPGDIILQEKPFVYVLSSRSRTERCDFCFKKADLLKCSVCRYVYYCGRGCQREGWSIHKIECQHLKRISPRILPDARKAASEAHKNTRERGELHQIILYREGLQDL
;
A
#
# COMPACT_ATOMS: atom_id res chain seq x y z
N MET A 1 -20.30 1.78 4.63
CA MET A 1 -20.26 2.54 3.36
C MET A 1 -18.87 2.45 2.78
N MET A 2 -18.69 1.70 1.68
CA MET A 2 -17.39 1.55 1.03
C MET A 2 -17.24 2.64 -0.03
N HIS A 3 -16.27 3.54 0.17
CA HIS A 3 -15.89 4.49 -0.87
C HIS A 3 -15.03 3.78 -1.91
N GLY A 4 -15.47 3.81 -3.17
CA GLY A 4 -14.77 3.22 -4.31
C GLY A 4 -13.32 3.70 -4.41
N PHE A 5 -12.40 2.78 -4.69
CA PHE A 5 -11.02 3.09 -5.00
C PHE A 5 -11.00 3.90 -6.30
N GLY A 6 -10.68 5.19 -6.20
CA GLY A 6 -10.52 6.05 -7.37
C GLY A 6 -9.32 5.65 -8.23
N ASP A 7 -9.30 6.20 -9.46
CA ASP A 7 -8.27 6.07 -10.49
C ASP A 7 -6.85 5.71 -9.97
N LEU A 8 -6.46 4.46 -10.25
CA LEU A 8 -5.21 3.81 -9.83
C LEU A 8 -4.01 4.12 -10.75
N ARG A 9 -4.14 5.03 -11.74
CA ARG A 9 -2.99 5.45 -12.56
C ARG A 9 -1.84 5.94 -11.68
N GLY A 10 -0.69 5.27 -11.77
CA GLY A 10 0.52 5.57 -11.00
C GLY A 10 0.67 4.83 -9.66
N VAL A 11 -0.23 3.89 -9.33
CA VAL A 11 -0.09 2.98 -8.19
C VAL A 11 0.57 1.69 -8.69
N ARG A 12 1.79 1.38 -8.23
CA ARG A 12 2.37 0.05 -8.41
C ARG A 12 1.73 -0.89 -7.41
N VAL A 13 0.91 -1.81 -7.90
CA VAL A 13 0.33 -2.90 -7.12
C VAL A 13 1.25 -4.10 -7.26
N TYR A 14 1.85 -4.54 -6.15
CA TYR A 14 2.56 -5.81 -6.11
C TYR A 14 1.55 -6.89 -5.74
N LEU A 15 1.26 -7.82 -6.65
CA LEU A 15 0.54 -9.05 -6.30
C LEU A 15 1.49 -9.94 -5.49
N ILE A 16 1.35 -9.93 -4.17
CA ILE A 16 1.88 -10.99 -3.32
C ILE A 16 0.76 -12.00 -3.18
N ILE A 17 0.83 -13.09 -3.94
CA ILE A 17 -0.17 -14.15 -3.95
C ILE A 17 -0.06 -14.91 -2.62
N SER A 18 -1.12 -14.87 -1.81
CA SER A 18 -1.22 -15.63 -0.56
C SER A 18 -1.28 -17.13 -0.89
N GLN A 19 -0.47 -17.95 -0.21
CA GLN A 19 -0.48 -19.40 -0.41
C GLN A 19 -1.58 -20.15 0.36
N ASN A 20 -2.46 -19.47 1.13
CA ASN A 20 -3.35 -20.18 2.07
C ASN A 20 -4.80 -19.68 2.19
N GLN A 21 -5.36 -19.01 1.18
CA GLN A 21 -6.82 -18.90 1.14
C GLN A 21 -7.44 -20.21 0.64
N LYS A 22 -8.11 -20.95 1.54
CA LYS A 22 -9.05 -22.01 1.12
C LYS A 22 -10.14 -21.35 0.27
N MET A 23 -10.04 -21.46 -1.05
CA MET A 23 -11.10 -21.01 -1.93
C MET A 23 -12.33 -21.89 -1.71
N VAL A 24 -13.41 -21.30 -1.16
CA VAL A 24 -14.71 -21.96 -1.08
C VAL A 24 -15.35 -21.88 -2.46
N ILE A 25 -15.18 -22.92 -3.27
CA ILE A 25 -15.80 -23.01 -4.59
C ILE A 25 -17.27 -23.36 -4.41
N LYS A 26 -18.15 -22.36 -4.47
CA LYS A 26 -19.59 -22.60 -4.65
C LYS A 26 -19.84 -22.84 -6.14
N LYS A 27 -20.35 -24.02 -6.50
CA LYS A 27 -20.84 -24.30 -7.85
C LYS A 27 -22.16 -23.56 -8.03
N GLN A 28 -22.11 -22.36 -8.60
CA GLN A 28 -23.28 -21.56 -8.96
C GLN A 28 -23.16 -21.11 -10.43
N PRO A 29 -24.27 -21.00 -11.18
CA PRO A 29 -24.25 -20.43 -12.52
C PRO A 29 -23.73 -19.00 -12.48
N LEU A 30 -22.81 -18.66 -13.36
CA LEU A 30 -22.25 -17.31 -13.50
C LEU A 30 -22.81 -16.67 -14.77
N SER A 31 -23.16 -15.39 -14.68
CA SER A 31 -23.61 -14.57 -15.79
C SER A 31 -22.48 -13.65 -16.28
N PRO A 32 -22.50 -13.21 -17.56
CA PRO A 32 -21.61 -12.18 -18.04
C PRO A 32 -21.68 -10.93 -17.14
N GLY A 33 -20.54 -10.52 -16.56
CA GLY A 33 -20.44 -9.38 -15.65
C GLY A 33 -20.29 -9.73 -14.17
N ASP A 34 -20.44 -11.00 -13.78
CA ASP A 34 -20.28 -11.41 -12.39
C ASP A 34 -18.83 -11.29 -11.90
N ILE A 35 -18.66 -10.75 -10.69
CA ILE A 35 -17.36 -10.68 -10.01
C ILE A 35 -17.19 -11.95 -9.17
N ILE A 36 -16.31 -12.83 -9.62
CA ILE A 36 -16.03 -14.12 -8.98
C ILE A 36 -15.16 -13.95 -7.72
N LEU A 37 -14.25 -12.96 -7.74
CA LEU A 37 -13.34 -12.69 -6.64
C LEU A 37 -13.02 -11.20 -6.57
N GLN A 38 -13.11 -10.63 -5.37
CA GLN A 38 -12.64 -9.28 -5.09
C GLN A 38 -11.89 -9.29 -3.77
N GLU A 39 -10.60 -8.96 -3.83
CA GLU A 39 -9.74 -8.93 -2.66
C GLU A 39 -8.98 -7.62 -2.54
N LYS A 40 -8.61 -7.29 -1.31
CA LYS A 40 -7.61 -6.25 -1.05
C LYS A 40 -6.23 -6.88 -1.15
N PRO A 41 -5.26 -6.22 -1.79
CA PRO A 41 -3.90 -6.72 -1.85
C PRO A 41 -3.35 -6.91 -0.43
N PHE A 42 -2.56 -7.97 -0.23
CA PHE A 42 -1.89 -8.21 1.05
C PHE A 42 -0.99 -7.05 1.44
N VAL A 43 -0.31 -6.42 0.47
CA VAL A 43 0.51 -5.21 0.65
C VAL A 43 0.25 -4.24 -0.48
N TYR A 44 0.12 -2.97 -0.16
CA TYR A 44 0.08 -1.89 -1.12
C TYR A 44 0.76 -0.66 -0.53
N VAL A 45 1.51 0.08 -1.34
CA VAL A 45 2.21 1.29 -0.91
C VAL A 45 2.13 2.36 -1.98
N LEU A 46 2.13 3.63 -1.55
CA LEU A 46 2.18 4.74 -2.49
C LEU A 46 3.58 4.84 -3.07
N SER A 47 3.67 4.82 -4.41
CA SER A 47 4.94 4.99 -5.09
C SER A 47 5.58 6.32 -4.70
N SER A 48 6.89 6.29 -4.44
CA SER A 48 7.65 7.47 -4.04
C SER A 48 7.65 8.56 -5.08
N ARG A 49 7.38 8.22 -6.35
CA ARG A 49 7.17 9.17 -7.45
C ARG A 49 5.89 10.00 -7.29
N SER A 50 4.85 9.44 -6.65
CA SER A 50 3.52 10.08 -6.50
C SER A 50 3.30 10.69 -5.11
N ARG A 51 4.32 10.64 -4.24
CA ARG A 51 4.24 11.02 -2.81
C ARG A 51 3.79 12.45 -2.57
N THR A 52 4.16 13.38 -3.45
CA THR A 52 3.81 14.81 -3.32
C THR A 52 2.50 15.17 -4.03
N GLU A 53 1.87 14.20 -4.71
CA GLU A 53 0.67 14.43 -5.52
C GLU A 53 -0.55 13.69 -4.98
N ARG A 54 -0.34 12.61 -4.23
CA ARG A 54 -1.40 11.76 -3.69
C ARG A 54 -1.27 11.60 -2.18
N CYS A 55 -2.42 11.49 -1.52
CA CYS A 55 -2.50 11.21 -0.09
C CYS A 55 -1.89 9.83 0.23
N ASP A 56 -0.98 9.73 1.20
CA ASP A 56 -0.36 8.48 1.64
C ASP A 56 -1.35 7.53 2.35
N PHE A 57 -2.54 8.01 2.73
CA PHE A 57 -3.58 7.20 3.35
C PHE A 57 -4.65 6.74 2.34
N CYS A 58 -5.26 7.67 1.60
CA CYS A 58 -6.40 7.37 0.72
C CYS A 58 -6.04 7.31 -0.77
N PHE A 59 -4.77 7.55 -1.14
CA PHE A 59 -4.23 7.47 -2.51
C PHE A 59 -4.84 8.43 -3.52
N LYS A 60 -5.81 9.26 -3.13
CA LYS A 60 -6.42 10.27 -3.99
C LYS A 60 -5.45 11.40 -4.27
N LYS A 61 -5.48 11.90 -5.50
CA LYS A 61 -4.82 13.15 -5.89
C LYS A 61 -5.56 14.31 -5.24
N ALA A 62 -4.83 15.21 -4.58
CA ALA A 62 -5.40 16.35 -3.86
C ALA A 62 -4.30 17.37 -3.55
N ASP A 63 -4.70 18.54 -3.06
CA ASP A 63 -3.79 19.44 -2.35
C ASP A 63 -3.44 18.82 -1.00
N LEU A 64 -2.14 18.72 -0.72
CA LEU A 64 -1.66 17.89 0.39
C LEU A 64 -1.07 18.70 1.54
N LEU A 65 -1.40 18.27 2.74
CA LEU A 65 -0.77 18.66 3.99
C LEU A 65 0.34 17.68 4.33
N LYS A 66 1.54 18.20 4.55
CA LYS A 66 2.70 17.42 4.99
C LYS A 66 2.62 17.18 6.49
N CYS A 67 2.92 15.95 6.93
CA CYS A 67 3.12 15.67 8.35
C CYS A 67 4.22 16.58 8.92
N SER A 68 3.88 17.38 9.94
CA SER A 68 4.78 18.38 10.52
C SER A 68 6.01 17.76 11.19
N VAL A 69 5.91 16.52 11.66
CA VAL A 69 6.96 15.82 12.41
C VAL A 69 8.00 15.19 11.49
N CYS A 70 7.59 14.26 10.62
CA CYS A 70 8.53 13.54 9.75
C CYS A 70 8.89 14.32 8.48
N ARG A 71 8.00 15.22 8.05
CA ARG A 71 8.09 15.97 6.78
C ARG A 71 8.22 15.08 5.54
N TYR A 72 7.80 13.82 5.64
CA TYR A 72 7.90 12.83 4.58
C TYR A 72 6.54 12.42 4.00
N VAL A 73 5.57 12.16 4.88
CA VAL A 73 4.22 11.68 4.55
C VAL A 73 3.26 12.84 4.34
N TYR A 74 2.33 12.70 3.40
CA TYR A 74 1.36 13.68 2.98
C TYR A 74 -0.08 13.17 3.08
N TYR A 75 -0.99 14.05 3.45
CA TYR A 75 -2.41 13.75 3.60
C TYR A 75 -3.26 14.81 2.91
N CYS A 76 -4.40 14.43 2.34
CA CYS A 76 -5.35 15.41 1.78
C CYS A 76 -6.07 16.24 2.88
N GLY A 77 -5.89 15.91 4.16
CA GLY A 77 -6.52 16.64 5.25
C GLY A 77 -6.35 15.97 6.62
N ARG A 78 -6.83 16.65 7.66
CA ARG A 78 -6.75 16.17 9.06
C ARG A 78 -7.48 14.85 9.31
N GLY A 79 -8.52 14.53 8.54
CA GLY A 79 -9.23 13.24 8.61
C GLY A 79 -8.32 12.07 8.27
N CYS A 80 -7.75 12.08 7.05
CA CYS A 80 -6.79 11.05 6.62
C CYS A 80 -5.52 10.99 7.50
N GLN A 81 -5.07 12.12 8.05
CA GLN A 81 -3.96 12.12 9.01
C GLN A 81 -4.34 11.36 10.30
N ARG A 82 -5.55 11.60 10.84
CA ARG A 82 -6.03 10.94 12.07
C ARG A 82 -6.21 9.44 11.86
N GLU A 83 -6.86 9.06 10.77
CA GLU A 83 -7.11 7.65 10.43
C GLU A 83 -5.81 6.89 10.14
N GLY A 84 -4.87 7.52 9.43
CA GLY A 84 -3.55 6.95 9.16
C GLY A 84 -2.57 7.00 10.34
N TRP A 85 -2.92 7.65 11.46
CA TRP A 85 -1.97 7.92 12.54
C TRP A 85 -1.54 6.65 13.29
N SER A 86 -2.46 5.70 13.51
CA SER A 86 -2.16 4.43 14.20
C SER A 86 -1.00 3.68 13.54
N ILE A 87 -0.93 3.73 12.21
CA ILE A 87 0.12 3.13 11.39
C ILE A 87 1.31 4.09 11.29
N HIS A 88 1.08 5.35 10.95
CA HIS A 88 2.14 6.31 10.70
C HIS A 88 3.00 6.60 11.93
N LYS A 89 2.45 6.58 13.15
CA LYS A 89 3.17 6.91 14.39
C LYS A 89 4.46 6.09 14.55
N ILE A 90 4.44 4.82 14.12
CA ILE A 90 5.55 3.87 14.23
C ILE A 90 6.68 4.28 13.28
N GLU A 91 6.32 4.68 12.06
CA GLU A 91 7.28 5.06 11.02
C GLU A 91 7.74 6.52 11.14
N CYS A 92 6.90 7.39 11.68
CA CYS A 92 7.09 8.85 11.69
C CYS A 92 8.44 9.26 12.29
N GLN A 93 8.84 8.65 13.40
CA GLN A 93 10.10 8.95 14.07
C GLN A 93 11.33 8.52 13.26
N HIS A 94 11.21 7.41 12.53
CA HIS A 94 12.26 6.90 11.67
C HIS A 94 12.38 7.74 10.40
N LEU A 95 11.25 8.05 9.77
CA LEU A 95 11.15 8.85 8.55
C LEU A 95 11.75 10.27 8.72
N LYS A 96 11.69 10.84 9.93
CA LYS A 96 12.30 12.14 10.25
C LYS A 96 13.81 12.18 9.96
N ARG A 97 14.51 11.05 10.10
CA ARG A 97 15.98 10.95 10.07
C ARG A 97 16.54 10.46 8.73
N ILE A 98 15.70 10.17 7.74
CA ILE A 98 16.14 9.57 6.48
C ILE A 98 16.81 10.62 5.58
N SER A 99 17.99 10.28 5.05
CA SER A 99 18.72 11.06 4.03
C SER A 99 19.33 10.09 3.00
N PRO A 100 19.18 10.33 1.67
CA PRO A 100 18.32 11.34 1.06
C PRO A 100 16.84 11.10 1.39
N ARG A 101 15.98 12.15 1.32
CA ARG A 101 14.54 12.06 1.66
C ARG A 101 13.69 11.33 0.61
N ILE A 102 14.15 10.15 0.19
CA ILE A 102 13.49 9.23 -0.73
C ILE A 102 13.61 7.83 -0.12
N LEU A 103 12.48 7.23 0.25
CA LEU A 103 12.43 5.85 0.73
C LEU A 103 12.06 4.94 -0.45
N PRO A 104 12.88 3.96 -0.84
CA PRO A 104 12.55 3.04 -1.93
C PRO A 104 11.21 2.34 -1.71
N ASP A 105 10.43 2.18 -2.78
CA ASP A 105 9.08 1.57 -2.73
C ASP A 105 9.13 0.16 -2.14
N ALA A 106 10.18 -0.62 -2.46
CA ALA A 106 10.42 -1.94 -1.89
C ALA A 106 10.55 -1.91 -0.35
N ARG A 107 11.19 -0.88 0.21
CA ARG A 107 11.35 -0.75 1.67
C ARG A 107 10.04 -0.36 2.34
N LYS A 108 9.21 0.47 1.70
CA LYS A 108 7.85 0.75 2.18
C LYS A 108 7.01 -0.53 2.16
N ALA A 109 7.08 -1.29 1.06
CA ALA A 109 6.31 -2.52 0.89
C ALA A 109 6.72 -3.58 1.94
N ALA A 110 8.01 -3.73 2.23
CA ALA A 110 8.48 -4.63 3.28
C ALA A 110 7.99 -4.22 4.67
N SER A 111 8.03 -2.91 5.00
CA SER A 111 7.47 -2.39 6.26
C SER A 111 5.98 -2.70 6.39
N GLU A 112 5.23 -2.49 5.31
CA GLU A 112 3.79 -2.78 5.26
C GLU A 112 3.49 -4.28 5.35
N ALA A 113 4.28 -5.12 4.70
CA ALA A 113 4.19 -6.58 4.80
C ALA A 113 4.38 -7.05 6.24
N HIS A 114 5.43 -6.55 6.92
CA HIS A 114 5.69 -6.90 8.32
C HIS A 114 4.55 -6.51 9.26
N LYS A 115 3.87 -5.37 9.01
CA LYS A 115 2.68 -4.98 9.76
C LYS A 115 1.53 -5.94 9.52
N ASN A 116 1.21 -6.21 8.25
CA ASN A 116 0.08 -7.07 7.89
C ASN A 116 0.27 -8.51 8.38
N THR A 117 1.51 -9.03 8.37
CA THR A 117 1.87 -10.32 8.98
C THR A 117 1.64 -10.33 10.49
N ARG A 118 2.01 -9.26 11.22
CA ARG A 118 1.80 -9.17 12.68
C ARG A 118 0.33 -9.04 13.06
N GLU A 119 -0.45 -8.30 12.28
CA GLU A 119 -1.89 -8.11 12.54
C GLU A 119 -2.72 -9.35 12.16
N ARG A 120 -2.33 -10.08 11.11
CA ARG A 120 -3.07 -11.25 10.60
C ARG A 120 -2.54 -12.60 11.07
N GLY A 121 -1.33 -12.67 11.66
CA GLY A 121 -0.74 -13.91 12.16
C GLY A 121 -0.22 -14.87 11.07
N GLU A 122 -0.07 -14.42 9.82
CA GLU A 122 0.28 -15.27 8.67
C GLU A 122 1.62 -14.87 8.04
N LEU A 123 2.64 -15.73 8.12
CA LEU A 123 3.93 -15.56 7.45
C LEU A 123 3.77 -15.66 5.93
N HIS A 124 3.77 -14.52 5.24
CA HIS A 124 3.81 -14.46 3.78
C HIS A 124 5.27 -14.44 3.30
N GLN A 125 5.66 -15.42 2.49
CA GLN A 125 7.00 -15.48 1.89
C GLN A 125 7.15 -14.34 0.87
N ILE A 126 7.96 -13.34 1.20
CA ILE A 126 8.26 -12.21 0.30
C ILE A 126 9.23 -12.71 -0.77
N ILE A 127 8.73 -13.07 -1.95
CA ILE A 127 9.57 -13.30 -3.13
C ILE A 127 9.94 -11.94 -3.71
N LEU A 128 11.16 -11.46 -3.42
CA LEU A 128 11.73 -10.29 -4.08
C LEU A 128 12.22 -10.73 -5.47
N TYR A 129 11.52 -10.35 -6.54
CA TYR A 129 12.06 -10.49 -7.88
C TYR A 129 13.21 -9.48 -8.06
N ARG A 130 14.41 -9.99 -8.35
CA ARG A 130 15.55 -9.20 -8.81
C ARG A 130 15.23 -8.72 -10.22
N GLU A 131 15.14 -7.41 -10.45
CA GLU A 131 15.11 -6.87 -11.81
C GLU A 131 16.40 -7.31 -12.52
N GLY A 132 16.22 -8.10 -13.57
CA GLY A 132 17.27 -8.52 -14.46
C GLY A 132 17.84 -7.31 -15.20
N LEU A 133 19.16 -7.30 -15.29
CA LEU A 133 19.95 -6.51 -16.24
C LEU A 133 19.32 -6.57 -17.64
N GLN A 134 19.15 -5.41 -18.25
CA GLN A 134 19.14 -5.31 -19.71
C GLN A 134 20.01 -4.11 -20.07
N ASP A 135 21.28 -4.40 -20.29
CA ASP A 135 22.12 -3.78 -21.32
C ASP A 135 23.11 -4.88 -21.77
N LEU A 136 22.81 -5.47 -22.95
CA LEU A 136 23.56 -6.50 -23.70
C LEU A 136 23.69 -7.91 -23.09
#